data_AF-A0A7V0V2P3-F1
#
_entry.id   AF-A0A7V0V2P3-F1
#
_cell.length_a   1.000
_cell.length_b   1.000
_cell.length_c   1.000
_cell.angle_alpha   90.00
_cell.angle_beta   90.00
_cell.angle_gamma   90.00
#
_symmetry.space_group_name_H-M   'P 1'
#
loop_
_entity.id
_entity.type
_entity.pdbx_description
1 polymer ?
#
loop_
_entity_poly.entity_id
_entity_poly.type
_entity_poly.pdbx_seq_one_letter_code
_entity_poly.pdbx_strand_id
1 'polypeptide(L)' 'QRERFLAQYRDLTAGDEEAHPIDEAFLTALEYGMPPTGGVGWGIDRMTMLFTGQTSIREVILFPQLRSKDGE' A
#
# COMPACT_ATOMS: atom_id res chain seq x y z
N GLN A 1 -7.14 15.07 -9.35
CA GLN A 1 -6.19 13.98 -9.04
C GLN A 1 -4.81 14.23 -9.64
N ARG A 2 -4.70 14.69 -10.89
CA ARG A 2 -3.43 15.06 -11.54
C ARG A 2 -2.50 15.93 -10.68
N GLU A 3 -3.01 17.00 -10.08
CA GLU A 3 -2.22 17.87 -9.19
C GLU A 3 -1.61 17.13 -7.99
N ARG A 4 -2.31 16.14 -7.42
CA ARG A 4 -1.79 15.33 -6.31
C ARG A 4 -0.65 14.42 -6.76
N PHE A 5 -0.76 13.82 -7.95
CA PHE A 5 0.32 13.05 -8.55
C PHE A 5 1.55 13.93 -8.87
N LEU A 6 1.35 15.17 -9.33
CA LEU A 6 2.47 16.10 -9.55
C LEU A 6 3.17 16.48 -8.24
N ALA A 7 2.44 16.60 -7.13
CA ALA A 7 3.03 16.82 -5.81
C ALA A 7 3.86 15.60 -5.38
N GLN A 8 3.31 14.39 -5.46
CA GLN A 8 4.06 13.17 -5.12
C GLN A 8 5.27 12.94 -6.02
N TYR A 9 5.17 13.31 -7.30
CA TYR A 9 6.33 13.26 -8.19
C TYR A 9 7.46 14.19 -7.75
N ARG A 10 7.13 15.38 -7.20
CA ARG A 10 8.15 16.27 -6.64
C ARG A 10 8.80 15.64 -5.40
N ASP A 11 8.01 15.04 -4.52
CA ASP A 11 8.51 14.35 -3.33
C ASP A 11 9.42 13.17 -3.72
N LEU A 12 9.02 12.39 -4.72
CA LEU A 12 9.82 11.32 -5.31
C LEU A 12 11.16 11.84 -5.84
N THR A 13 11.16 12.95 -6.61
CA THR A 13 12.41 13.56 -7.11
C THR A 13 13.26 14.19 -6.01
N ALA A 14 12.67 14.49 -4.85
CA ALA A 14 13.37 14.96 -3.67
C ALA A 14 13.96 13.81 -2.81
N GLY A 15 13.73 12.55 -3.20
CA GLY A 15 14.32 11.37 -2.56
C GLY A 15 13.35 10.55 -1.70
N ASP A 16 12.04 10.83 -1.73
CA ASP A 16 11.04 9.99 -1.08
C ASP A 16 10.73 8.75 -1.94
N GLU A 17 11.34 7.61 -1.61
CA GLU A 17 11.14 6.34 -2.32
C GLU A 17 9.73 5.75 -2.16
N GLU A 18 8.95 6.21 -1.17
CA GLU A 18 7.57 5.74 -0.93
C GLU A 18 6.54 6.56 -1.72
N ALA A 19 6.92 7.71 -2.28
CA ALA A 19 6.02 8.57 -3.04
C ALA A 19 5.57 7.91 -4.36
N HIS A 20 4.30 8.09 -4.72
CA HIS A 20 3.75 7.45 -5.90
C HIS A 20 4.21 8.13 -7.20
N PRO A 21 4.58 7.34 -8.23
CA PRO A 21 4.83 7.87 -9.57
C PRO A 21 3.52 8.32 -10.24
N ILE A 22 3.64 9.11 -11.30
CA ILE A 22 2.49 9.54 -12.10
C ILE A 22 1.96 8.35 -12.93
N ASP A 23 0.68 8.02 -12.75
CA ASP A 23 -0.05 7.05 -13.58
C ASP A 23 -1.03 7.77 -14.52
N GLU A 24 -0.60 7.98 -15.77
CA GLU A 24 -1.42 8.65 -16.79
C GLU A 24 -2.63 7.80 -17.23
N ALA A 25 -2.54 6.47 -17.17
CA ALA A 25 -3.64 5.60 -17.54
C ALA A 25 -4.77 5.71 -16.50
N PHE A 26 -4.42 5.72 -15.22
CA PHE A 26 -5.37 5.96 -14.13
C PHE A 26 -6.02 7.34 -14.22
N LEU A 27 -5.23 8.41 -14.48
CA LEU A 27 -5.78 9.76 -14.67
C LEU A 27 -6.76 9.83 -15.85
N THR A 28 -6.38 9.24 -16.98
CA THR A 28 -7.26 9.17 -18.17
C THR A 28 -8.55 8.42 -17.84
N ALA A 29 -8.48 7.32 -17.10
CA ALA A 29 -9.67 6.57 -16.66
C ALA A 29 -10.61 7.42 -15.79
N LEU A 30 -10.06 8.27 -14.92
CA LEU A 30 -10.87 9.21 -14.13
C LEU A 30 -11.53 10.30 -14.98
N GLU A 31 -10.82 10.79 -15.99
CA GLU A 31 -11.29 11.83 -16.92
C GLU A 31 -12.46 11.37 -17.79
N TYR A 32 -12.59 10.05 -18.07
CA TYR A 32 -13.79 9.48 -18.69
C TYR A 32 -15.05 9.55 -17.81
N GLY A 33 -14.91 9.91 -16.53
CA GLY A 33 -16.02 10.15 -15.61
C GLY A 33 -16.20 9.03 -14.59
N MET A 34 -15.31 8.97 -13.61
CA MET A 34 -15.50 8.10 -12.44
C MET A 34 -16.75 8.55 -11.63
N PRO A 35 -17.73 7.67 -11.41
CA PRO A 35 -18.87 7.98 -10.55
C PRO A 35 -18.44 8.29 -9.09
N PRO A 36 -19.27 9.00 -8.31
CA PRO A 36 -19.01 9.16 -6.89
C PRO A 36 -18.92 7.79 -6.21
N THR A 37 -17.76 7.47 -5.63
CA THR A 37 -17.44 6.13 -5.13
C THR A 37 -16.82 6.21 -3.73
N GLY A 38 -17.13 5.21 -2.89
CA GLY A 38 -16.41 4.95 -1.64
C GLY A 38 -15.57 3.69 -1.76
N GLY A 39 -14.34 3.71 -1.23
CA GLY A 39 -13.44 2.56 -1.18
C GLY A 39 -13.10 2.17 0.25
N VAL A 40 -12.77 0.90 0.48
CA VAL A 40 -12.35 0.38 1.80
C VAL A 40 -11.17 -0.58 1.65
N GLY A 41 -10.21 -0.52 2.56
CA GLY A 41 -9.07 -1.44 2.63
C GLY A 41 -8.92 -2.00 4.04
N TRP A 42 -8.99 -3.33 4.18
CA TRP A 42 -8.85 -4.03 5.45
C TRP A 42 -7.59 -4.89 5.46
N GLY A 43 -6.81 -4.81 6.54
CA GLY A 43 -5.66 -5.69 6.74
C GLY A 43 -6.11 -6.99 7.40
N ILE A 44 -6.28 -8.06 6.62
CA ILE A 44 -6.80 -9.36 7.10
C ILE A 44 -5.91 -9.94 8.21
N ASP A 45 -4.59 -9.88 8.06
CA ASP A 45 -3.64 -10.39 9.06
C ASP A 45 -3.79 -9.65 10.39
N ARG A 46 -3.91 -8.31 10.34
CA ARG A 46 -4.09 -7.50 11.55
C ARG A 46 -5.45 -7.70 12.20
N MET A 47 -6.51 -7.90 11.42
CA MET A 47 -7.82 -8.28 11.95
C MET A 47 -7.74 -9.64 12.65
N THR A 48 -7.07 -10.61 12.02
CA THR A 48 -6.87 -11.94 12.59
C THR A 48 -6.11 -11.83 13.90
N MET A 49 -4.98 -11.10 13.93
CA MET A 49 -4.22 -10.81 15.15
C MET A 49 -5.10 -10.25 16.28
N LEU A 50 -5.94 -9.26 15.97
CA LEU A 50 -6.86 -8.66 16.94
C LEU A 50 -7.87 -9.69 17.47
N PHE A 51 -8.48 -10.48 16.59
CA PHE A 51 -9.48 -11.49 16.98
C PHE A 51 -8.89 -12.69 17.72
N THR A 52 -7.62 -13.01 17.46
CA THR A 52 -6.91 -14.13 18.10
C THR A 52 -6.02 -13.69 19.27
N GLY A 53 -6.02 -12.40 19.62
CA GLY A 53 -5.21 -11.85 20.72
C GLY A 53 -3.70 -11.93 20.49
N GLN A 54 -3.23 -11.95 19.24
CA GLN A 54 -1.83 -12.09 18.89
C GLN A 54 -1.15 -10.73 18.69
N THR A 55 0.06 -10.57 19.19
CA THR A 55 0.86 -9.33 19.07
C THR A 55 1.83 -9.36 17.89
N SER A 56 2.11 -10.54 17.35
CA SER A 56 3.02 -10.75 16.20
C SER A 56 2.25 -11.28 14.99
N ILE A 57 2.50 -10.68 13.82
CA ILE A 57 1.90 -11.11 12.54
C ILE A 57 2.33 -12.53 12.15
N ARG A 58 3.48 -12.99 12.64
CA ARG A 58 4.00 -14.33 12.34
C ARG A 58 3.15 -15.45 12.95
N GLU A 59 2.38 -15.14 13.99
CA GLU A 59 1.48 -16.10 14.66
C GLU A 59 0.19 -16.37 13.88
N VAL A 60 -0.12 -15.51 12.89
CA VAL A 60 -1.34 -15.62 12.07
C VAL A 60 -1.07 -15.96 10.61
N ILE A 61 0.21 -16.09 10.22
CA ILE A 61 0.64 -16.51 8.89
C ILE A 61 1.21 -17.93 9.00
N LEU A 62 0.67 -18.87 8.22
CA LEU A 62 1.10 -20.29 8.27
C LEU A 62 2.59 -20.50 8.01
N PHE A 63 3.15 -19.74 7.07
CA PHE A 63 4.56 -19.80 6.66
C PHE A 63 5.12 -18.37 6.55
N PRO A 64 5.48 -17.72 7.67
CA PRO A 64 5.95 -16.35 7.64
C PRO A 64 7.35 -16.26 7.03
N GLN A 65 7.68 -15.11 6.44
CA GLN A 65 9.05 -14.85 5.98
C GLN A 65 10.02 -14.84 7.16
N LEU A 66 10.99 -15.75 7.12
CA LEU A 66 12.09 -15.86 8.09
C LEU A 66 13.40 -15.45 7.42
N ARG A 67 14.36 -14.95 8.20
CA ARG A 67 15.73 -14.74 7.69
C ARG A 67 16.38 -16.12 7.47
N SER A 68 17.14 -16.25 6.39
CA SER A 68 17.97 -17.43 6.15
C SER A 68 19.02 -17.57 7.26
N LYS A 69 19.42 -18.80 7.57
CA LYS A 69 20.45 -19.06 8.61
C LYS A 69 21.85 -18.62 8.19
N ASP A 70 22.09 -18.44 6.89
CA ASP A 70 23.43 -18.19 6.33
C ASP A 70 23.75 -16.71 6.08
N GLY A 71 22.90 -15.78 6.51
CA GLY A 71 23.10 -14.33 6.34
C GLY A 71 23.58 -13.66 7.63
N GLU A 72 24.90 -13.59 7.83
CA GLU A 72 25.52 -12.37 8.36
C GLU A 72 25.36 -11.23 7.34
#